data_AF-A0A820ZGW6-F1
#
_entry.id   AF-A0A820ZGW6-F1
#
_cell.length_a   1.000
_cell.length_b   1.000
_cell.length_c   1.000
_cell.angle_alpha   90.00
_cell.angle_beta   90.00
_cell.angle_gamma   90.00
#
_symmetry.space_group_name_H-M   'P 1'
#
loop_
_entity.id
_entity.type
_entity.pdbx_description
1 polymer ?
#
loop_
_entity_poly.entity_id
_entity_poly.type
_entity_poly.pdbx_seq_one_letter_code
_entity_poly.pdbx_strand_id
1 'polypeptide(L)'
;MIYGRRHSDSPTTFEAVAEFSLIVTKIRKPIIFPVTYTKFETTKCRIYEPLEGTLKKGAIVPFHCVIPGATEVKLQVDSQLVGVKGYEDPILKTDITVGSKDVTVYVKYGQNTNYDGLIRYSVE
;
A
#
# COMPACT_ATOMS: atom_id res chain seq x y z
N MET A 1 -14.64 2.62 16.82
CA MET A 1 -15.08 1.94 18.06
C MET A 1 -14.92 0.44 17.88
N ILE A 2 -14.30 -0.23 18.84
CA ILE A 2 -14.21 -1.69 18.91
C ILE A 2 -15.27 -2.15 19.90
N TYR A 3 -16.03 -3.16 19.52
CA TYR A 3 -17.05 -3.78 20.37
C TYR A 3 -16.56 -5.14 20.84
N GLY A 4 -16.81 -5.44 22.11
CA GLY A 4 -16.41 -6.68 22.74
C GLY A 4 -17.55 -7.27 23.55
N ARG A 5 -17.43 -8.57 23.84
CA ARG A 5 -18.39 -9.31 24.66
C ARG A 5 -17.61 -10.31 25.52
N ARG A 6 -17.98 -10.46 26.79
CA ARG A 6 -17.47 -11.57 27.61
C ARG A 6 -18.21 -12.85 27.22
N HIS A 7 -17.48 -13.97 27.18
CA HIS A 7 -18.07 -15.24 26.75
C HIS A 7 -19.29 -15.68 27.57
N SER A 8 -19.38 -15.22 28.83
CA SER A 8 -20.48 -15.48 29.77
C SER A 8 -21.75 -14.66 29.55
N ASP A 9 -21.72 -13.61 28.73
CA ASP A 9 -22.86 -12.69 28.59
C ASP A 9 -23.88 -13.16 27.55
N SER A 10 -25.15 -12.83 27.78
CA SER A 10 -26.26 -13.15 26.87
C SER A 10 -25.98 -12.65 25.43
N PRO A 11 -26.48 -13.33 24.38
CA PRO A 11 -26.06 -13.08 22.99
C PRO A 11 -26.43 -11.71 22.41
N THR A 12 -27.15 -10.87 23.15
CA THR A 12 -27.80 -9.66 22.63
C THR A 12 -27.11 -8.35 23.03
N THR A 13 -26.09 -8.37 23.89
CA THR A 13 -25.44 -7.15 24.39
C THR A 13 -23.96 -7.11 24.03
N PHE A 14 -23.57 -6.11 23.23
CA PHE A 14 -22.19 -5.76 22.93
C PHE A 14 -21.90 -4.40 23.52
N GLU A 15 -20.77 -4.25 24.20
CA GLU A 15 -20.32 -2.97 24.73
C GLU A 15 -19.14 -2.45 23.90
N ALA A 16 -19.03 -1.12 23.77
CA ALA A 16 -17.86 -0.50 23.17
C ALA A 16 -16.69 -0.66 24.16
N VAL A 17 -15.69 -1.47 23.80
CA VAL A 17 -14.53 -1.78 24.64
C VAL A 17 -13.32 -0.90 24.33
N ALA A 18 -13.29 -0.24 23.18
CA ALA A 18 -12.29 0.77 22.87
C ALA A 18 -12.83 1.80 21.87
N GLU A 19 -12.53 3.07 22.09
CA GLU A 19 -12.75 4.15 21.14
C GLU A 19 -11.39 4.76 20.76
N PHE A 20 -11.12 4.85 19.46
CA PHE A 20 -9.95 5.54 18.94
C PHE A 20 -10.41 6.89 18.40
N SER A 21 -10.03 7.96 19.09
CA SER A 21 -10.30 9.33 18.66
C SER A 21 -9.00 9.99 18.20
N LEU A 22 -8.93 10.37 16.93
CA LEU A 22 -7.82 11.19 16.43
C LEU A 22 -8.21 12.67 16.49
N ILE A 23 -7.70 13.39 17.48
CA ILE A 23 -7.93 14.83 17.64
C ILE A 23 -6.86 15.58 16.86
N VAL A 24 -7.14 15.93 15.61
CA VAL A 24 -6.23 16.70 14.76
C VAL A 24 -6.49 18.19 14.94
N THR A 25 -5.65 18.88 15.72
CA THR A 25 -5.83 20.32 16.02
C THR A 25 -5.28 21.24 14.93
N LYS A 26 -4.32 20.76 14.12
CA LYS A 26 -3.77 21.46 12.94
C LYS A 26 -3.28 20.45 11.89
N ILE A 27 -3.89 20.44 10.71
CA ILE A 27 -3.36 19.72 9.54
C ILE A 27 -2.26 20.59 8.94
N ARG A 28 -0.98 20.21 9.11
CA ARG A 28 0.16 20.99 8.57
C ARG A 28 0.22 20.95 7.04
N LYS A 29 -0.15 19.81 6.44
CA LYS A 29 -0.36 19.59 5.01
C LYS A 29 -1.40 18.49 4.81
N PRO A 30 -2.24 18.55 3.76
CA PRO A 30 -3.10 17.43 3.39
C PRO A 30 -2.26 16.18 3.19
N ILE A 31 -2.66 15.06 3.80
CA ILE A 31 -2.05 13.77 3.52
C ILE A 31 -2.65 13.29 2.20
N ILE A 32 -1.82 13.21 1.17
CA ILE A 32 -2.17 12.59 -0.10
C ILE A 32 -1.69 11.15 -0.01
N PHE A 33 -2.58 10.19 -0.24
CA PHE A 33 -2.24 8.77 -0.32
C PHE A 33 -2.00 8.36 -1.77
N PRO A 34 -1.21 7.30 -2.02
CA PRO A 34 -1.08 6.77 -3.36
C PRO A 34 -2.42 6.26 -3.88
N VAL A 35 -2.56 6.28 -5.20
CA VAL A 35 -3.72 5.69 -5.86
C VAL A 35 -3.59 4.18 -5.83
N THR A 36 -4.58 3.49 -5.28
CA THR A 36 -4.68 2.02 -5.32
C THR A 36 -5.68 1.58 -6.39
N TYR A 37 -5.41 0.45 -7.04
CA TYR A 37 -6.31 -0.15 -8.02
C TYR A 37 -7.10 -1.31 -7.39
N THR A 38 -8.16 -1.78 -8.05
CA THR A 38 -9.04 -2.87 -7.57
C THR A 38 -8.27 -4.09 -7.09
N LYS A 39 -7.13 -4.40 -7.72
CA LYS A 39 -6.30 -5.54 -7.33
C LYS A 39 -5.77 -5.43 -5.90
N PHE A 40 -5.39 -4.22 -5.47
CA PHE A 40 -4.87 -3.96 -4.14
C PHE A 40 -5.85 -4.39 -3.04
N GLU A 41 -7.13 -4.03 -3.19
CA GLU A 41 -8.16 -4.37 -2.21
C GLU A 41 -8.53 -5.86 -2.27
N THR A 42 -8.75 -6.37 -3.48
CA THR A 42 -9.20 -7.77 -3.69
C THR A 42 -8.16 -8.80 -3.24
N THR A 43 -6.86 -8.48 -3.27
CA THR A 43 -5.78 -9.36 -2.81
C THR A 43 -5.25 -9.00 -1.42
N LYS A 44 -5.90 -8.06 -0.72
CA LYS A 44 -5.57 -7.65 0.67
C LYS A 44 -4.14 -7.14 0.80
N CYS A 45 -3.67 -6.38 -0.19
CA CYS A 45 -2.36 -5.74 -0.15
C CYS A 45 -2.28 -4.69 0.97
N ARG A 46 -1.04 -4.37 1.39
CA ARG A 46 -0.76 -3.35 2.41
C ARG A 46 0.47 -2.56 2.06
N ILE A 47 0.48 -1.26 2.35
CA ILE A 47 1.64 -0.38 2.20
C ILE A 47 2.22 -0.11 3.59
N TYR A 48 3.51 -0.38 3.77
CA TYR A 48 4.24 0.07 4.97
C TYR A 48 5.01 1.36 4.68
N GLU A 49 5.65 1.46 3.52
CA GLU A 49 6.34 2.66 3.05
C GLU A 49 6.49 2.64 1.52
N PRO A 50 6.49 3.81 0.85
CA PRO A 50 6.11 5.11 1.39
C PRO A 50 4.58 5.23 1.55
N LEU A 51 4.10 5.88 2.62
CA LEU A 51 2.66 6.14 2.80
C LEU A 51 2.21 7.43 2.12
N GLU A 52 3.14 8.36 1.89
CA GLU A 52 2.88 9.58 1.14
C GLU A 52 2.71 9.24 -0.34
N GLY A 53 1.59 9.66 -0.91
CA GLY A 53 1.22 9.44 -2.31
C GLY A 53 2.03 10.28 -3.30
N THR A 54 2.77 11.27 -2.81
CA THR A 54 3.60 12.16 -3.60
C THR A 54 5.06 11.97 -3.21
N LEU A 55 5.88 11.59 -4.18
CA LEU A 55 7.30 11.31 -3.99
C LEU A 55 8.13 12.48 -4.48
N LYS A 56 9.27 12.72 -3.83
CA LYS A 56 10.20 13.78 -4.24
C LYS A 56 11.06 13.31 -5.41
N LYS A 57 11.09 14.10 -6.49
CA LYS A 57 11.96 13.86 -7.66
C LYS A 57 13.42 13.62 -7.27
N GLY A 58 14.01 12.57 -7.82
CA GLY A 58 15.42 12.19 -7.62
C GLY A 58 15.74 11.62 -6.23
N ALA A 59 14.77 11.51 -5.33
CA ALA A 59 14.99 10.88 -4.03
C ALA A 59 15.14 9.36 -4.18
N ILE A 60 15.92 8.76 -3.29
CA ILE A 60 15.93 7.31 -3.10
C ILE A 60 14.89 7.00 -2.01
N VAL A 61 13.87 6.22 -2.36
CA VAL A 61 12.73 5.94 -1.48
C VAL A 61 12.63 4.43 -1.25
N PRO A 62 12.53 3.98 0.01
CA PRO A 62 12.25 2.59 0.32
C PRO A 62 10.79 2.27 0.00
N PHE A 63 10.58 1.20 -0.76
CA PHE A 63 9.28 0.59 -1.00
C PHE A 63 9.18 -0.69 -0.20
N HIS A 64 8.20 -0.73 0.70
CA HIS A 64 7.88 -1.89 1.51
C HIS A 64 6.37 -2.09 1.52
N CYS A 65 5.92 -3.19 0.92
CA CYS A 65 4.51 -3.53 0.86
C CYS A 65 4.28 -5.04 0.93
N VAL A 66 3.08 -5.41 1.38
CA VAL A 66 2.58 -6.78 1.38
C VAL A 66 1.74 -6.98 0.12
N ILE A 67 2.13 -7.92 -0.73
CA ILE A 67 1.49 -8.33 -1.97
C ILE A 67 1.34 -9.86 -1.96
N PRO A 68 0.30 -10.39 -1.29
CA PRO A 68 0.15 -11.83 -1.13
C PRO A 68 -0.13 -12.54 -2.45
N GLY A 69 0.59 -13.62 -2.74
CA GLY A 69 0.31 -14.57 -3.83
C GLY A 69 0.66 -14.06 -5.23
N ALA A 70 1.36 -12.92 -5.35
CA ALA A 70 1.85 -12.49 -6.66
C ALA A 70 2.98 -13.40 -7.13
N THR A 71 2.96 -13.79 -8.39
CA THR A 71 4.04 -14.57 -9.01
C THR A 71 5.17 -13.68 -9.49
N GLU A 72 4.86 -12.41 -9.79
CA GLU A 72 5.85 -11.42 -10.20
C GLU A 72 5.39 -10.01 -9.84
N VAL A 73 6.35 -9.16 -9.48
CA VAL A 73 6.13 -7.75 -9.18
C VAL A 73 7.10 -6.91 -10.00
N LYS A 74 6.58 -5.86 -10.63
CA LYS A 74 7.35 -4.89 -11.42
C LYS A 74 7.14 -3.49 -10.89
N LEU A 75 8.18 -2.68 -10.97
CA LEU A 75 8.13 -1.26 -10.69
C LEU A 75 8.36 -0.50 -12.00
N GLN A 76 7.58 0.54 -12.23
CA GLN A 76 7.75 1.46 -13.35
C GLN A 76 8.05 2.85 -12.80
N VAL A 77 9.07 3.50 -13.34
CA VAL A 77 9.45 4.88 -13.04
C VAL A 77 9.50 5.65 -14.36
N ASP A 78 8.75 6.73 -14.51
CA ASP A 78 8.72 7.57 -15.73
C ASP A 78 8.51 6.79 -17.04
N SER A 79 7.63 5.79 -17.01
CA SER A 79 7.39 4.84 -18.11
C SER A 79 8.43 3.72 -18.31
N GLN A 80 9.55 3.71 -17.58
CA GLN A 80 10.57 2.67 -17.68
C GLN A 80 10.39 1.61 -16.60
N LEU A 81 10.43 0.33 -17.00
CA LEU A 81 10.44 -0.77 -16.03
C LEU A 81 11.80 -0.84 -15.33
N VAL A 82 11.75 -0.86 -14.01
CA VAL A 82 12.91 -1.01 -13.12
C VAL A 82 12.93 -2.45 -12.63
N GLY A 83 14.11 -3.08 -12.71
CA GLY A 83 14.30 -4.43 -12.18
C GLY A 83 14.11 -4.46 -10.67
N VAL A 84 13.17 -5.27 -10.20
CA VAL A 84 12.86 -5.42 -8.78
C VAL A 84 13.62 -6.63 -8.22
N LYS A 85 14.54 -6.40 -7.28
CA LYS A 85 15.34 -7.47 -6.65
C LYS A 85 14.89 -7.85 -5.23
N GLY A 86 13.69 -7.44 -4.83
CA GLY A 86 13.27 -7.48 -3.42
C GLY A 86 11.89 -8.06 -3.17
N TYR A 87 11.32 -8.82 -4.11
CA TYR A 87 10.04 -9.49 -3.88
C TYR A 87 10.25 -10.95 -3.50
N GLU A 88 9.79 -11.32 -2.31
CA GLU A 88 9.68 -12.68 -1.81
C GLU A 88 8.29 -12.78 -1.16
N ASP A 89 7.40 -13.58 -1.75
CA ASP A 89 5.98 -13.64 -1.33
C ASP A 89 5.84 -13.76 0.21
N PRO A 90 5.09 -12.87 0.88
CA PRO A 90 4.23 -11.81 0.33
C PRO A 90 4.87 -10.41 0.35
N ILE A 91 6.17 -10.27 0.56
CA ILE A 91 6.82 -8.99 0.83
C ILE A 91 7.58 -8.49 -0.40
N LEU A 92 7.26 -7.27 -0.84
CA LEU A 92 8.15 -6.45 -1.65
C LEU A 92 8.91 -5.50 -0.72
N LYS A 93 10.24 -5.57 -0.75
CA LYS A 93 11.13 -4.61 -0.09
C LYS A 93 12.28 -4.20 -1.01
N THR A 94 12.28 -2.97 -1.52
CA THR A 94 13.34 -2.47 -2.42
C THR A 94 13.46 -0.96 -2.32
N ASP A 95 14.66 -0.44 -2.57
CA ASP A 95 14.85 1.00 -2.78
C ASP A 95 14.68 1.32 -4.27
N ILE A 96 14.09 2.48 -4.55
CA ILE A 96 14.01 3.02 -5.92
C ILE A 96 14.52 4.45 -5.96
N THR A 97 15.11 4.83 -7.08
CA THR A 97 15.34 6.24 -7.41
C THR A 97 14.11 6.79 -8.11
N VAL A 98 13.48 7.80 -7.52
CA VAL A 98 12.27 8.44 -8.04
C VAL A 98 12.59 9.26 -9.28
N GLY A 99 11.80 9.06 -10.33
CA GLY A 99 11.87 9.81 -11.57
C GLY A 99 11.29 11.22 -11.43
N SER A 100 10.55 11.64 -12.45
CA SER A 100 10.04 13.00 -12.64
C SER A 100 8.52 13.08 -12.86
N LYS A 101 7.84 11.95 -13.06
CA LYS A 101 6.39 11.89 -13.37
C LYS A 101 5.62 11.05 -12.36
N ASP A 102 5.88 9.76 -12.34
CA ASP A 102 5.12 8.80 -11.54
C ASP A 102 5.95 7.54 -11.24
N VAL A 103 5.51 6.85 -10.20
CA VAL A 103 5.98 5.51 -9.86
C VAL A 103 4.78 4.60 -9.75
N THR A 104 4.78 3.49 -10.48
CA THR A 104 3.69 2.52 -10.45
C THR A 104 4.20 1.11 -10.12
N VAL A 105 3.56 0.46 -9.15
CA VAL A 105 3.74 -0.95 -8.82
C VAL A 105 2.76 -1.77 -9.65
N TYR A 106 3.28 -2.74 -10.38
CA TYR A 106 2.51 -3.70 -11.15
C TYR A 106 2.71 -5.11 -10.62
N VAL A 107 1.67 -5.92 -10.70
CA VAL A 107 1.68 -7.29 -10.20
C VAL A 107 1.12 -8.26 -11.21
N LYS A 108 1.58 -9.49 -11.13
CA LYS A 108 1.08 -10.61 -11.90
C LYS A 108 0.74 -11.75 -10.95
N TYR A 109 -0.36 -12.42 -11.24
CA TYR A 109 -0.88 -13.53 -10.45
C TYR A 109 -1.03 -14.78 -11.31
N GLY A 110 -0.61 -15.93 -10.76
CA GLY A 110 -0.73 -17.22 -11.42
C GLY A 110 -0.08 -17.23 -12.81
N GLN A 111 -0.78 -17.84 -13.77
CA GLN A 111 -0.35 -17.99 -15.17
C GLN A 111 -0.83 -16.83 -16.07
N ASN A 112 -1.35 -15.74 -15.51
CA ASN A 112 -1.86 -14.63 -16.31
C ASN A 112 -0.74 -13.98 -17.13
N THR A 113 -0.97 -13.61 -18.38
CA THR A 113 0.05 -12.97 -19.22
C THR A 113 0.18 -11.48 -18.92
N ASN A 114 -0.89 -10.85 -18.42
CA ASN A 114 -0.96 -9.42 -18.19
C ASN A 114 -0.59 -9.05 -16.76
N TYR A 115 -0.06 -7.84 -16.59
CA TYR A 115 0.14 -7.22 -15.29
C TYR A 115 -1.06 -6.33 -14.95
N ASP A 116 -1.46 -6.38 -13.70
CA ASP A 116 -2.42 -5.45 -13.10
C ASP A 116 -1.65 -4.31 -12.44
N GLY A 117 -2.11 -3.06 -12.62
CA GLY A 117 -1.65 -1.95 -11.79
C GLY A 117 -2.09 -2.18 -10.35
N LEU A 118 -1.22 -1.90 -9.38
CA LEU A 118 -1.49 -2.12 -7.96
C LEU A 118 -1.54 -0.82 -7.19
N ILE A 119 -0.47 -0.02 -7.28
CA ILE A 119 -0.29 1.23 -6.54
C ILE A 119 0.39 2.24 -7.47
N ARG A 120 -0.06 3.49 -7.48
CA ARG A 120 0.57 4.58 -8.22
C ARG A 120 0.81 5.80 -7.34
N TYR A 121 2.02 6.33 -7.40
CA TYR A 121 2.47 7.54 -6.74
C TYR A 121 2.67 8.66 -7.77
N SER A 122 2.35 9.90 -7.38
CA SER A 122 2.75 11.09 -8.14
C SER A 122 4.16 11.52 -7.74
N VAL A 123 4.82 12.30 -8.60
CA VAL A 123 6.13 12.89 -8.31
C VAL A 123 6.04 14.42 -8.35
N GLU A 124 6.68 15.08 -7.39
CA GLU A 124 6.88 16.54 -7.31
C GLU A 124 8.36 16.92 -7.12
#